data_AF-A0A1Q6ZBU3-F1
#
_entry.id   AF-A0A1Q6ZBU3-F1
#
_cell.length_a   1.000
_cell.length_b   1.000
_cell.length_c   1.000
_cell.angle_alpha   90.00
_cell.angle_beta   90.00
_cell.angle_gamma   90.00
#
_symmetry.space_group_name_H-M   'P 1'
#
loop_
_entity.id
_entity.type
_entity.pdbx_description
1 polymer ?
#
loop_
_entity_poly.entity_id
_entity_poly.type
_entity_poly.pdbx_seq_one_letter_code
_entity_poly.pdbx_strand_id
1 'polypeptide(L)'
;MTRNSESESRYDELLLEVIAQRKRELSARSLSEGPPRLQKRLRRPKLLGAILIALAVGATVWLSQDYLWNLMGYAGESSKRAVLIDPLSETLPDSYFVQTTTTLLTSAGYLVDYYGPNNSTVQLFQDLPLKGYGLVIIRAHTSPAIFTGEPYSSTKYVLEQLTDQLEDGTASMTGFRFAITDQFVRLSMHGTFKNSIIVNMGCSGLAPDRQMAAAFLDKGAGAYVGWDGAVSVTHTDAGIVSFVQGLTNGQSTRDAVSSTVRTLGPDPSYHASLSYLDKGGLAQQRFSQRLMLIGGLTLLAIMFLPVIGIVYGLRRLGEG
;
A
#
# COMPACT_ATOMS: atom_id res chain seq x y z
N MET A 1 10.47 36.27 94.32
CA MET A 1 10.57 35.38 93.14
C MET A 1 10.07 33.99 93.55
N THR A 2 8.76 33.77 93.59
CA THR A 2 8.14 32.49 94.00
C THR A 2 6.70 32.42 93.49
N ARG A 3 6.50 32.56 92.18
CA ARG A 3 5.17 32.44 91.55
C ARG A 3 5.17 31.75 90.18
N ASN A 4 6.23 30.99 89.87
CA ASN A 4 6.38 30.28 88.59
C ASN A 4 6.39 28.75 88.69
N SER A 5 6.66 28.14 89.85
CA SER A 5 6.81 26.67 89.95
C SER A 5 5.50 25.89 90.03
N GLU A 6 4.40 26.53 90.41
CA GLU A 6 3.09 25.86 90.60
C GLU A 6 2.26 25.82 89.30
N SER A 7 2.53 26.76 88.38
CA SER A 7 1.91 26.82 87.06
C SER A 7 2.46 25.72 86.15
N GLU A 8 3.79 25.56 86.08
CA GLU A 8 4.44 24.55 85.24
C GLU A 8 4.03 23.12 85.62
N SER A 9 3.94 22.81 86.92
CA SER A 9 3.47 21.50 87.41
C SER A 9 2.08 21.11 86.91
N ARG A 10 1.17 22.09 86.74
CA ARG A 10 -0.22 21.81 86.31
C ARG A 10 -0.34 21.60 84.81
N TYR A 11 0.57 22.19 84.01
CA TYR A 11 0.61 21.98 82.57
C TYR A 11 1.20 20.61 82.22
N ASP A 12 2.24 20.17 82.93
CA ASP A 12 2.86 18.87 82.72
C ASP A 12 1.91 17.71 83.06
N GLU A 13 1.12 17.85 84.12
CA GLU A 13 0.13 16.85 84.51
C GLU A 13 -0.99 16.72 83.46
N LEU A 14 -1.50 17.84 82.94
CA LEU A 14 -2.49 17.86 81.86
C LEU A 14 -1.92 17.30 80.54
N LEU A 15 -0.67 17.59 80.22
CA LEU A 15 0.01 17.05 79.04
C LEU A 15 0.14 15.52 79.12
N LEU A 16 0.55 15.00 80.28
CA LEU A 16 0.67 13.55 80.50
C LEU A 16 -0.68 12.84 80.40
N GLU A 17 -1.74 13.46 80.90
CA GLU A 17 -3.10 12.91 80.82
C GLU A 17 -3.61 12.85 79.37
N VAL A 18 -3.41 13.93 78.59
CA VAL A 18 -3.76 13.98 77.17
C VAL A 18 -2.97 12.95 76.36
N ILE A 19 -1.67 12.79 76.63
CA ILE A 19 -0.82 11.79 75.97
C ILE A 19 -1.30 10.37 76.29
N ALA A 20 -1.65 10.10 77.55
CA ALA A 20 -2.16 8.79 77.97
C ALA A 20 -3.52 8.48 77.30
N GLN A 21 -4.39 9.47 77.16
CA GLN A 21 -5.69 9.33 76.50
C GLN A 21 -5.53 9.06 74.99
N ARG A 22 -4.64 9.80 74.31
CA ARG A 22 -4.32 9.59 72.89
C ARG A 22 -3.71 8.21 72.63
N LYS A 23 -2.87 7.72 73.55
CA LYS A 23 -2.27 6.38 73.43
C LYS A 23 -3.32 5.27 73.58
N ARG A 24 -4.33 5.46 74.43
CA ARG A 24 -5.48 4.52 74.53
C ARG A 24 -6.36 4.56 73.29
N GLU A 25 -6.63 5.75 72.73
CA GLU A 25 -7.39 5.88 71.48
C GLU A 25 -6.67 5.23 70.30
N LEU A 26 -5.36 5.45 70.16
CA LEU A 26 -4.54 4.82 69.11
C LEU A 26 -4.48 3.30 69.27
N SER A 27 -4.37 2.80 70.51
CA SER A 27 -4.39 1.36 70.79
C SER A 27 -5.76 0.74 70.50
N ALA A 28 -6.86 1.46 70.80
CA ALA A 28 -8.21 1.03 70.46
C ALA A 28 -8.47 1.04 68.95
N ARG A 29 -7.96 2.04 68.22
CA ARG A 29 -8.03 2.11 66.75
C ARG A 29 -7.24 0.99 66.09
N SER A 30 -6.01 0.73 66.58
CA SER A 30 -5.13 -0.35 66.12
C SER A 30 -5.73 -1.74 66.33
N LEU A 31 -6.60 -1.93 67.32
CA LEU A 31 -7.30 -3.20 67.56
C LEU A 31 -8.63 -3.30 66.80
N SER A 32 -9.19 -2.20 66.31
CA SER A 32 -10.45 -2.19 65.54
C SER A 32 -10.26 -2.27 64.01
N GLU A 33 -9.08 -1.91 63.50
CA GLU A 33 -8.77 -2.02 62.07
C GLU A 33 -8.05 -3.36 61.80
N GLY A 34 -8.84 -4.43 61.68
CA GLY A 34 -8.37 -5.61 60.94
C GLY A 34 -7.99 -5.21 59.51
N PRO A 35 -7.01 -5.88 58.87
CA PRO A 35 -6.54 -5.50 57.55
C PRO A 35 -7.74 -5.42 56.58
N PRO A 36 -7.82 -4.39 55.71
CA PRO A 36 -8.89 -4.32 54.74
C PRO A 36 -8.85 -5.63 53.95
N ARG A 37 -9.95 -6.39 54.04
CA ARG A 37 -10.15 -7.55 53.16
C ARG A 37 -10.06 -7.00 51.74
N LEU A 38 -8.91 -7.21 51.10
CA LEU A 38 -8.70 -7.04 49.68
C LEU A 38 -9.81 -7.85 49.00
N GLN A 39 -10.93 -7.19 48.68
CA GLN A 39 -11.89 -7.71 47.74
C GLN A 39 -11.08 -7.96 46.48
N LYS A 40 -10.84 -9.24 46.18
CA LYS A 40 -10.24 -9.69 44.92
C LYS A 40 -11.00 -8.96 43.83
N ARG A 41 -10.37 -7.94 43.24
CA ARG A 41 -10.79 -7.36 41.96
C ARG A 41 -11.06 -8.56 41.07
N LEU A 42 -12.33 -8.78 40.73
CA LEU A 42 -12.71 -9.83 39.81
C LEU A 42 -11.93 -9.56 38.52
N ARG A 43 -10.83 -10.31 38.32
CA ARG A 43 -10.30 -10.56 36.99
C ARG A 43 -11.50 -11.09 36.22
N ARG A 44 -12.01 -10.35 35.23
CA ARG A 44 -13.06 -10.80 34.33
C ARG A 44 -12.39 -11.51 33.14
N PRO A 45 -11.95 -12.78 33.25
CA PRO A 45 -11.31 -13.50 32.15
C PRO A 45 -12.23 -13.56 30.92
N LYS A 46 -13.55 -13.50 31.12
CA LYS A 46 -14.54 -13.45 30.05
C LYS A 46 -14.47 -12.16 29.22
N LEU A 47 -14.15 -11.02 29.83
CA LEU A 47 -14.00 -9.74 29.12
C LEU A 47 -12.68 -9.72 28.34
N LEU A 48 -11.60 -10.22 28.95
CA LEU A 48 -10.30 -10.39 28.29
C LEU A 48 -10.38 -11.38 27.12
N GLY A 49 -11.09 -12.50 27.31
CA GLY A 49 -11.37 -13.46 26.25
C GLY A 49 -12.21 -12.87 25.12
N ALA A 50 -13.26 -12.11 25.43
CA ALA A 50 -14.07 -11.42 24.43
C ALA A 50 -13.26 -10.38 23.63
N ILE A 51 -12.38 -9.63 24.29
CA ILE A 51 -11.46 -8.68 23.63
C ILE A 51 -10.49 -9.41 22.71
N LEU A 52 -9.89 -10.52 23.16
CA LEU A 52 -8.99 -11.33 22.34
C LEU A 52 -9.70 -11.94 21.12
N ILE A 53 -10.93 -12.41 21.28
CA ILE A 53 -11.75 -12.90 20.15
C ILE A 53 -12.08 -11.76 19.19
N ALA A 54 -12.48 -10.58 19.68
CA ALA A 54 -12.77 -9.43 18.83
C ALA A 54 -11.52 -8.95 18.06
N LEU A 55 -10.35 -8.94 18.71
CA LEU A 55 -9.07 -8.66 18.07
C LEU A 55 -8.68 -9.72 17.04
N ALA A 56 -8.91 -11.01 17.34
CA ALA A 56 -8.66 -12.09 16.41
C ALA A 56 -9.58 -12.01 15.19
N VAL A 57 -10.88 -11.77 15.39
CA VAL A 57 -11.87 -11.58 14.31
C VAL A 57 -11.52 -10.35 13.48
N GLY A 58 -11.23 -9.21 14.12
CA GLY A 58 -10.80 -7.99 13.44
C GLY A 58 -9.51 -8.18 12.64
N ALA A 59 -8.52 -8.90 13.19
CA ALA A 59 -7.31 -9.26 12.47
C ALA A 59 -7.59 -10.19 11.28
N THR A 60 -8.44 -11.21 11.43
CA THR A 60 -8.83 -12.09 10.31
C THR A 60 -9.59 -11.33 9.23
N VAL A 61 -10.52 -10.44 9.58
CA VAL A 61 -11.25 -9.61 8.60
C VAL A 61 -10.28 -8.67 7.89
N TRP A 62 -9.39 -8.01 8.63
CA TRP A 62 -8.37 -7.12 8.05
C TRP A 62 -7.39 -7.86 7.13
N LEU A 63 -6.96 -9.07 7.51
CA LEU A 63 -6.06 -9.91 6.72
C LEU A 63 -6.75 -10.54 5.49
N SER A 64 -8.05 -10.82 5.57
CA SER A 64 -8.80 -11.49 4.50
C SER A 64 -9.60 -10.54 3.62
N GLN A 65 -9.71 -9.25 3.96
CA GLN A 65 -10.53 -8.29 3.21
C GLN A 65 -10.16 -8.27 1.73
N ASP A 66 -8.87 -8.15 1.41
CA ASP A 66 -8.40 -8.09 0.02
C ASP A 66 -8.67 -9.42 -0.72
N TYR A 67 -8.60 -10.55 0.00
CA TYR A 67 -8.87 -11.87 -0.57
C TYR A 67 -10.37 -12.09 -0.85
N LEU A 68 -11.24 -11.67 0.09
CA LEU A 68 -12.69 -11.80 -0.03
C LEU A 68 -13.26 -10.87 -1.12
N TRP A 69 -12.77 -9.63 -1.22
CA TRP A 69 -13.16 -8.71 -2.30
C TRP A 69 -12.69 -9.21 -3.68
N ASN A 70 -11.54 -9.86 -3.76
CA ASN A 70 -11.04 -10.45 -5.01
C ASN A 70 -11.79 -11.73 -5.39
N LEU A 71 -12.22 -12.55 -4.43
CA LEU A 71 -13.03 -13.74 -4.68
C LEU A 71 -14.44 -13.38 -5.17
N MET A 72 -14.98 -12.24 -4.71
CA MET A 72 -16.26 -11.68 -5.15
C MET A 72 -16.13 -10.74 -6.36
N GLY A 73 -14.92 -10.54 -6.88
CA GLY A 73 -14.66 -9.72 -8.05
C GLY A 73 -15.36 -10.30 -9.26
N TYR A 74 -16.47 -9.68 -9.67
CA TYR A 74 -17.18 -9.94 -10.92
C TYR A 74 -16.16 -10.20 -12.04
N ALA A 75 -16.16 -11.42 -12.58
CA ALA A 75 -15.51 -11.74 -13.85
C ALA A 75 -16.30 -11.02 -14.95
N GLY A 76 -16.15 -9.70 -15.02
CA GLY A 76 -16.62 -8.92 -16.15
C GLY A 76 -15.86 -9.38 -17.37
N GLU A 77 -16.60 -9.84 -18.37
CA GLU A 77 -16.05 -10.19 -19.67
C GLU A 77 -15.26 -8.99 -20.19
N SER A 78 -13.95 -9.16 -20.40
CA SER A 78 -13.08 -8.09 -20.91
C SER A 78 -13.64 -7.64 -22.25
N SER A 79 -13.96 -6.34 -22.36
CA SER A 79 -14.54 -5.82 -23.58
C SER A 79 -13.56 -6.00 -24.74
N LYS A 80 -14.07 -6.35 -25.92
CA LYS A 80 -13.29 -6.35 -27.17
C LYS A 80 -13.07 -4.92 -27.69
N ARG A 81 -12.65 -4.01 -26.81
CA ARG A 81 -12.10 -2.69 -27.14
C ARG A 81 -10.67 -2.61 -26.62
N ALA A 82 -9.76 -2.23 -27.50
CA ALA A 82 -8.37 -2.01 -27.16
C ALA A 82 -7.97 -0.56 -27.49
N VAL A 83 -6.98 -0.05 -26.78
CA VAL A 83 -6.36 1.25 -27.10
C VAL A 83 -4.85 1.13 -27.13
N LEU A 84 -4.24 1.78 -28.11
CA LEU A 84 -2.81 2.02 -28.18
C LEU A 84 -2.55 3.51 -27.98
N ILE A 85 -1.88 3.87 -26.88
CA ILE A 85 -1.49 5.24 -26.53
C ILE A 85 0.03 5.33 -26.73
N ASP A 86 0.48 6.14 -27.68
CA ASP A 86 1.86 6.13 -28.17
C ASP A 86 2.50 7.53 -28.22
N PRO A 87 2.74 8.17 -27.05
CA PRO A 87 3.56 9.37 -26.96
C PRO A 87 5.00 9.14 -27.43
N LEU A 88 5.53 7.91 -27.32
CA LEU A 88 6.91 7.60 -27.70
C LEU A 88 7.15 7.76 -29.22
N SER A 89 6.12 7.63 -30.05
CA SER A 89 6.24 7.82 -31.50
C SER A 89 6.66 9.23 -31.94
N GLU A 90 6.66 10.22 -31.03
CA GLU A 90 7.22 11.54 -31.32
C GLU A 90 8.74 11.50 -31.55
N THR A 91 9.46 10.72 -30.73
CA THR A 91 10.91 10.57 -30.81
C THR A 91 11.33 9.30 -31.55
N LEU A 92 10.54 8.23 -31.39
CA LEU A 92 10.86 6.89 -31.87
C LEU A 92 9.61 6.26 -32.53
N PRO A 93 9.22 6.74 -33.73
CA PRO A 93 8.08 6.19 -34.45
C PRO A 93 8.33 4.74 -34.86
N ASP A 94 7.31 3.89 -34.70
CA ASP A 94 7.32 2.52 -35.22
C ASP A 94 5.95 2.20 -35.84
N SER A 95 5.82 2.45 -37.15
CA SER A 95 4.60 2.14 -37.88
C SER A 95 4.37 0.64 -38.03
N TYR A 96 5.42 -0.18 -38.00
CA TYR A 96 5.31 -1.63 -38.10
C TYR A 96 4.69 -2.21 -36.83
N PHE A 97 5.14 -1.77 -35.66
CA PHE A 97 4.54 -2.12 -34.37
C PHE A 97 3.05 -1.74 -34.32
N VAL A 98 2.72 -0.48 -34.67
CA VAL A 98 1.34 0.03 -34.65
C VAL A 98 0.46 -0.79 -35.59
N GLN A 99 0.89 -1.03 -36.83
CA GLN A 99 0.11 -1.76 -37.82
C GLN A 99 -0.07 -3.23 -37.45
N THR A 100 1.00 -3.90 -36.99
CA THR A 100 0.97 -5.32 -36.62
C THR A 100 0.05 -5.54 -35.42
N THR A 101 0.22 -4.74 -34.37
CA THR A 101 -0.61 -4.83 -33.16
C THR A 101 -2.08 -4.57 -33.46
N THR A 102 -2.37 -3.52 -34.25
CA THR A 102 -3.74 -3.20 -34.68
C THR A 102 -4.35 -4.33 -35.51
N THR A 103 -3.58 -4.93 -36.42
CA THR A 103 -4.06 -6.02 -37.28
C THR A 103 -4.37 -7.28 -36.46
N LEU A 104 -3.50 -7.66 -35.52
CA LEU A 104 -3.72 -8.80 -34.63
C LEU A 104 -5.01 -8.62 -33.81
N LEU A 105 -5.18 -7.44 -33.22
CA LEU A 105 -6.34 -7.13 -32.39
C LEU A 105 -7.64 -7.08 -33.20
N THR A 106 -7.66 -6.38 -34.33
CA THR A 106 -8.86 -6.29 -35.18
C THR A 106 -9.26 -7.64 -35.77
N SER A 107 -8.29 -8.46 -36.18
CA SER A 107 -8.54 -9.84 -36.65
C SER A 107 -9.16 -10.73 -35.55
N ALA A 108 -8.89 -10.44 -34.28
CA ALA A 108 -9.47 -11.12 -33.12
C ALA A 108 -10.76 -10.45 -32.58
N GLY A 109 -11.34 -9.54 -33.36
CA GLY A 109 -12.62 -8.88 -33.08
C GLY A 109 -12.55 -7.67 -32.16
N TYR A 110 -11.36 -7.13 -31.86
CA TYR A 110 -11.24 -5.89 -31.10
C TYR A 110 -11.54 -4.67 -31.97
N LEU A 111 -12.28 -3.70 -31.41
CA LEU A 111 -12.24 -2.32 -31.87
C LEU A 111 -10.99 -1.66 -31.27
N VAL A 112 -10.14 -1.06 -32.11
CA VAL A 112 -8.85 -0.51 -31.71
C VAL A 112 -8.84 1.00 -31.89
N ASP A 113 -8.66 1.73 -30.80
CA ASP A 113 -8.43 3.17 -30.80
C ASP A 113 -6.92 3.46 -30.73
N TYR A 114 -6.44 4.45 -31.49
CA TYR A 114 -5.04 4.87 -31.48
C TYR A 114 -4.91 6.35 -31.10
N TYR A 115 -4.08 6.64 -30.09
CA TYR A 115 -3.73 7.99 -29.66
C TYR A 115 -2.23 8.19 -29.82
N GLY A 116 -1.82 8.84 -30.91
CA GLY A 116 -0.45 9.30 -31.09
C GLY A 116 -0.07 10.46 -30.16
N PRO A 117 1.12 11.05 -30.33
CA PRO A 117 1.71 11.94 -29.33
C PRO A 117 0.83 13.14 -28.99
N ASN A 118 0.35 13.87 -30.00
CA ASN A 118 -0.49 15.06 -29.82
C ASN A 118 -1.85 14.78 -29.15
N ASN A 119 -2.31 13.53 -29.16
CA ASN A 119 -3.60 13.15 -28.60
C ASN A 119 -3.47 12.37 -27.28
N SER A 120 -2.25 12.08 -26.84
CA SER A 120 -1.95 11.36 -25.60
C SER A 120 -1.85 12.32 -24.41
N THR A 121 -2.93 13.07 -24.14
CA THR A 121 -2.95 14.18 -23.18
C THR A 121 -3.18 13.74 -21.73
N VAL A 122 -2.96 14.63 -20.76
CA VAL A 122 -3.30 14.37 -19.35
C VAL A 122 -4.80 14.03 -19.22
N GLN A 123 -5.67 14.78 -19.92
CA GLN A 123 -7.10 14.51 -19.93
C GLN A 123 -7.46 13.13 -20.50
N LEU A 124 -6.75 12.66 -21.55
CA LEU A 124 -6.96 11.30 -22.05
C LEU A 124 -6.74 10.27 -20.94
N PHE A 125 -5.67 10.41 -20.16
CA PHE A 125 -5.37 9.52 -19.04
C PHE A 125 -6.39 9.66 -17.91
N GLN A 126 -6.88 10.86 -17.59
CA GLN A 126 -7.95 11.05 -16.60
C GLN A 126 -9.20 10.25 -16.97
N ASP A 127 -9.63 10.33 -18.23
CA ASP A 127 -10.87 9.70 -18.70
C ASP A 127 -10.69 8.24 -19.13
N LEU A 128 -9.47 7.70 -19.09
CA LEU A 128 -9.14 6.38 -19.60
C LEU A 128 -9.99 5.25 -19.00
N PRO A 129 -10.28 5.19 -17.69
CA PRO A 129 -11.12 4.14 -17.13
C PRO A 129 -12.58 4.22 -17.60
N LEU A 130 -13.07 5.41 -17.98
CA LEU A 130 -14.45 5.62 -18.46
C LEU A 130 -14.68 5.06 -19.87
N LYS A 131 -13.61 4.87 -20.65
CA LYS A 131 -13.70 4.46 -22.06
C LYS A 131 -13.98 2.97 -22.25
N GLY A 132 -13.92 2.18 -21.19
CA GLY A 132 -14.32 0.78 -21.20
C GLY A 132 -13.45 -0.12 -22.07
N TYR A 133 -12.15 0.16 -22.17
CA TYR A 133 -11.18 -0.70 -22.84
C TYR A 133 -10.90 -1.98 -22.03
N GLY A 134 -10.92 -3.13 -22.68
CA GLY A 134 -10.47 -4.41 -22.11
C GLY A 134 -8.96 -4.59 -22.17
N LEU A 135 -8.29 -3.90 -23.10
CA LEU A 135 -6.83 -3.87 -23.24
C LEU A 135 -6.34 -2.43 -23.46
N VAL A 136 -5.38 -1.99 -22.67
CA VAL A 136 -4.75 -0.67 -22.76
C VAL A 136 -3.26 -0.87 -22.94
N ILE A 137 -2.72 -0.45 -24.09
CA ILE A 137 -1.29 -0.53 -24.40
C ILE A 137 -0.71 0.88 -24.38
N ILE A 138 0.29 1.10 -23.54
CA ILE A 138 0.93 2.41 -23.32
C ILE A 138 2.39 2.32 -23.76
N ARG A 139 2.68 2.92 -24.92
CA ARG A 139 4.02 3.04 -25.50
C ARG A 139 4.60 4.41 -25.17
N ALA A 140 5.31 4.50 -24.05
CA ALA A 140 5.79 5.77 -23.48
C ALA A 140 7.19 5.62 -22.86
N HIS A 141 7.87 6.76 -22.68
CA HIS A 141 8.97 6.84 -21.72
C HIS A 141 8.43 6.65 -20.29
N THR A 142 9.19 5.95 -19.44
CA THR A 142 8.81 5.69 -18.05
C THR A 142 10.02 5.66 -17.12
N SER A 143 9.85 6.20 -15.89
CA SER A 143 10.58 5.85 -14.65
C SER A 143 10.59 7.05 -13.67
N PRO A 144 9.84 7.07 -12.54
CA PRO A 144 8.78 6.15 -12.09
C PRO A 144 7.38 6.47 -12.65
N ALA A 145 7.23 7.61 -13.33
CA ALA A 145 5.99 8.09 -13.93
C ALA A 145 5.86 7.69 -15.40
N ILE A 146 4.64 7.71 -15.94
CA ILE A 146 4.34 7.44 -17.36
C ILE A 146 4.22 8.76 -18.11
N PHE A 147 5.04 8.96 -19.14
CA PHE A 147 5.08 10.23 -19.86
C PHE A 147 3.88 10.33 -20.80
N THR A 148 3.23 11.49 -20.77
CA THR A 148 2.19 11.86 -21.74
C THR A 148 2.82 12.54 -22.96
N GLY A 149 2.05 12.73 -24.02
CA GLY A 149 2.46 13.57 -25.15
C GLY A 149 2.17 15.06 -24.93
N GLU A 150 1.57 15.46 -23.81
CA GLU A 150 1.25 16.86 -23.54
C GLU A 150 2.50 17.61 -23.04
N PRO A 151 2.88 18.76 -23.67
CA PRO A 151 3.93 19.62 -23.14
C PRO A 151 3.64 20.06 -21.71
N TYR A 152 4.67 20.01 -20.87
CA TYR A 152 4.57 20.48 -19.50
C TYR A 152 4.26 21.99 -19.44
N SER A 153 3.45 22.39 -18.47
CA SER A 153 3.14 23.79 -18.19
C SER A 153 2.91 23.97 -16.69
N SER A 154 3.67 24.88 -16.07
CA SER A 154 3.53 25.18 -14.64
C SER A 154 2.19 25.84 -14.25
N THR A 155 1.35 26.20 -15.22
CA THR A 155 0.05 26.86 -15.00
C THR A 155 -1.15 25.97 -15.31
N LYS A 156 -0.96 24.74 -15.81
CA LYS A 156 -2.02 23.75 -16.04
C LYS A 156 -2.00 22.68 -14.97
N TYR A 157 -3.17 22.15 -14.57
CA TYR A 157 -3.23 21.04 -13.60
C TYR A 157 -2.46 21.35 -12.29
N VAL A 158 -2.55 22.61 -11.83
CA VAL A 158 -1.73 23.10 -10.70
C VAL A 158 -1.97 22.27 -9.44
N LEU A 159 -3.21 21.83 -9.20
CA LEU A 159 -3.51 21.01 -8.02
C LEU A 159 -2.87 19.63 -8.13
N GLU A 160 -2.97 18.99 -9.30
CA GLU A 160 -2.37 17.69 -9.58
C GLU A 160 -0.83 17.74 -9.48
N GLN A 161 -0.21 18.84 -9.89
CA GLN A 161 1.23 19.07 -9.68
C GLN A 161 1.58 19.22 -8.19
N LEU A 162 0.82 20.03 -7.44
CA LEU A 162 1.08 20.27 -6.01
C LEU A 162 0.80 19.05 -5.11
N THR A 163 0.17 18.01 -5.64
CA THR A 163 -0.21 16.79 -4.92
C THR A 163 0.47 15.54 -5.47
N ASP A 164 1.60 15.71 -6.16
CA ASP A 164 2.44 14.64 -6.71
C ASP A 164 1.69 13.68 -7.65
N GLN A 165 0.63 14.16 -8.31
CA GLN A 165 -0.11 13.41 -9.32
C GLN A 165 0.54 13.61 -10.70
N LEU A 166 1.02 14.82 -10.98
CA LEU A 166 1.75 15.11 -12.20
C LEU A 166 3.15 15.62 -11.87
N GLU A 167 4.13 15.08 -12.59
CA GLU A 167 5.52 15.52 -12.54
C GLU A 167 5.94 16.05 -13.91
N ASP A 168 6.99 16.86 -13.94
CA ASP A 168 7.68 17.20 -15.19
C ASP A 168 8.69 16.10 -15.53
N GLY A 169 8.55 15.55 -16.73
CA GLY A 169 9.47 14.55 -17.26
C GLY A 169 10.13 15.04 -18.53
N THR A 170 11.45 14.86 -18.67
CA THR A 170 12.14 15.15 -19.94
C THR A 170 12.48 13.87 -20.69
N ALA A 171 11.96 13.75 -21.91
CA ALA A 171 12.55 12.91 -22.92
C ALA A 171 13.52 13.82 -23.68
N SER A 172 14.82 13.58 -23.60
CA SER A 172 15.92 14.52 -23.92
C SER A 172 15.84 15.23 -25.29
N MET A 173 14.93 14.84 -26.18
CA MET A 173 14.76 15.37 -27.53
C MET A 173 13.47 16.20 -27.74
N THR A 174 12.51 16.18 -26.83
CA THR A 174 11.16 16.80 -27.02
C THR A 174 10.78 17.82 -25.95
N GLY A 175 11.70 18.14 -25.04
CA GLY A 175 11.43 19.02 -23.91
C GLY A 175 10.61 18.35 -22.80
N PHE A 176 10.21 19.15 -21.82
CA PHE A 176 9.44 18.68 -20.67
C PHE A 176 8.00 18.33 -21.08
N ARG A 177 7.55 17.17 -20.63
CA ARG A 177 6.19 16.63 -20.77
C ARG A 177 5.59 16.41 -19.40
N PHE A 178 4.27 16.42 -19.33
CA PHE A 178 3.60 15.90 -18.13
C PHE A 178 3.82 14.39 -18.03
N ALA A 179 4.13 13.91 -16.84
CA ALA A 179 4.19 12.48 -16.53
C ALA A 179 3.20 12.15 -15.40
N ILE A 180 2.43 11.08 -15.57
CA ILE A 180 1.44 10.62 -14.58
C ILE A 180 2.10 9.68 -13.57
N THR A 181 1.87 9.94 -12.28
CA THR A 181 2.37 9.11 -11.18
C THR A 181 1.33 8.07 -10.76
N ASP A 182 1.68 7.22 -9.79
CA ASP A 182 0.72 6.30 -9.20
C ASP A 182 -0.39 7.05 -8.43
N GLN A 183 -0.09 8.24 -7.88
CA GLN A 183 -1.10 9.11 -7.24
C GLN A 183 -2.11 9.64 -8.26
N PHE A 184 -1.70 9.96 -9.48
CA PHE A 184 -2.64 10.34 -10.54
C PHE A 184 -3.62 9.22 -10.86
N VAL A 185 -3.13 7.98 -10.95
CA VAL A 185 -3.99 6.82 -11.18
C VAL A 185 -5.00 6.67 -10.03
N ARG A 186 -4.55 6.86 -8.79
CA ARG A 186 -5.39 6.75 -7.59
C ARG A 186 -6.44 7.86 -7.51
N LEU A 187 -6.04 9.11 -7.74
CA LEU A 187 -6.81 10.29 -7.35
C LEU A 187 -7.39 11.07 -8.55
N SER A 188 -6.66 11.18 -9.67
CA SER A 188 -7.09 11.97 -10.85
C SER A 188 -7.86 11.16 -11.89
N MET A 189 -7.58 9.87 -12.05
CA MET A 189 -8.32 9.06 -13.03
C MET A 189 -9.80 8.94 -12.63
N HIS A 190 -10.70 9.17 -13.58
CA HIS A 190 -12.14 9.14 -13.36
C HIS A 190 -12.70 7.73 -13.55
N GLY A 191 -13.47 7.26 -12.57
CA GLY A 191 -14.11 5.94 -12.61
C GLY A 191 -13.17 4.78 -12.28
N THR A 192 -13.51 3.59 -12.77
CA THR A 192 -12.74 2.36 -12.55
C THR A 192 -12.61 1.56 -13.83
N PHE A 193 -11.47 0.89 -13.99
CA PHE A 193 -11.28 -0.06 -15.07
C PHE A 193 -12.19 -1.28 -14.86
N LYS A 194 -12.72 -1.82 -15.95
CA LYS A 194 -13.61 -2.99 -15.92
C LYS A 194 -12.81 -4.25 -16.21
N ASN A 195 -11.92 -4.62 -15.28
CA ASN A 195 -11.04 -5.78 -15.41
C ASN A 195 -10.09 -5.71 -16.63
N SER A 196 -9.68 -4.49 -17.00
CA SER A 196 -8.79 -4.21 -18.13
C SER A 196 -7.39 -4.80 -17.92
N ILE A 197 -6.74 -5.22 -18.99
CA ILE A 197 -5.30 -5.50 -19.01
C ILE A 197 -4.58 -4.20 -19.35
N ILE A 198 -3.71 -3.73 -18.46
CA ILE A 198 -2.86 -2.55 -18.68
C ILE A 198 -1.47 -3.05 -19.07
N VAL A 199 -0.93 -2.59 -20.20
CA VAL A 199 0.41 -2.91 -20.67
C VAL A 199 1.23 -1.63 -20.67
N ASN A 200 2.22 -1.55 -19.78
CA ASN A 200 3.20 -0.48 -19.76
C ASN A 200 4.48 -0.95 -20.45
N MET A 201 4.75 -0.39 -21.64
CA MET A 201 5.86 -0.81 -22.50
C MET A 201 7.20 -0.18 -22.12
N GLY A 202 7.20 0.83 -21.25
CA GLY A 202 8.40 1.58 -20.93
C GLY A 202 9.35 0.85 -19.98
N CYS A 203 10.56 1.39 -19.85
CA CYS A 203 11.59 0.93 -18.92
C CYS A 203 11.07 0.84 -17.48
N SER A 204 11.34 -0.28 -16.82
CA SER A 204 10.87 -0.55 -15.47
C SER A 204 9.35 -0.40 -15.33
N GLY A 205 8.60 -0.70 -16.40
CA GLY A 205 7.15 -0.60 -16.43
C GLY A 205 6.49 -1.38 -15.29
N LEU A 206 7.11 -2.47 -14.81
CA LEU A 206 6.78 -3.20 -13.59
C LEU A 206 7.90 -3.08 -12.55
N ALA A 207 8.09 -1.87 -12.03
CA ALA A 207 9.11 -1.56 -11.02
C ALA A 207 9.04 -2.50 -9.79
N PRO A 208 10.18 -2.75 -9.10
CA PRO A 208 10.22 -3.65 -7.94
C PRO A 208 9.26 -3.30 -6.79
N ASP A 209 8.99 -2.01 -6.56
CA ASP A 209 8.05 -1.55 -5.53
C ASP A 209 6.57 -1.76 -5.88
N ARG A 210 6.29 -2.03 -7.16
CA ARG A 210 4.95 -2.27 -7.74
C ARG A 210 3.96 -1.13 -7.52
N GLN A 211 4.37 0.10 -7.21
CA GLN A 211 3.43 1.17 -6.83
C GLN A 211 2.49 1.55 -7.96
N MET A 212 3.02 1.78 -9.16
CA MET A 212 2.24 2.08 -10.37
C MET A 212 1.29 0.94 -10.72
N ALA A 213 1.79 -0.30 -10.74
CA ALA A 213 0.97 -1.47 -11.02
C ALA A 213 -0.16 -1.65 -10.00
N ALA A 214 0.14 -1.47 -8.71
CA ALA A 214 -0.84 -1.53 -7.63
C ALA A 214 -1.91 -0.42 -7.79
N ALA A 215 -1.52 0.79 -8.20
CA ALA A 215 -2.48 1.87 -8.42
C ALA A 215 -3.49 1.53 -9.52
N PHE A 216 -3.05 0.97 -10.65
CA PHE A 216 -3.96 0.52 -11.72
C PHE A 216 -4.86 -0.64 -11.28
N LEU A 217 -4.31 -1.62 -10.55
CA LEU A 217 -5.07 -2.76 -10.02
C LEU A 217 -6.12 -2.33 -8.99
N ASP A 218 -5.75 -1.43 -8.06
CA ASP A 218 -6.67 -0.82 -7.11
C ASP A 218 -7.75 0.02 -7.82
N LYS A 219 -7.42 0.61 -8.99
CA LYS A 219 -8.36 1.32 -9.87
C LYS A 219 -9.24 0.39 -10.72
N GLY A 220 -9.18 -0.92 -10.51
CA GLY A 220 -10.08 -1.90 -11.13
C GLY A 220 -9.48 -2.70 -12.30
N ALA A 221 -8.22 -2.46 -12.67
CA ALA A 221 -7.56 -3.27 -13.68
C ALA A 221 -7.48 -4.74 -13.24
N GLY A 222 -7.59 -5.66 -14.19
CA GLY A 222 -7.50 -7.10 -13.92
C GLY A 222 -6.05 -7.57 -13.83
N ALA A 223 -5.21 -7.02 -14.71
CA ALA A 223 -3.79 -7.29 -14.75
C ALA A 223 -3.02 -6.05 -15.22
N TYR A 224 -1.78 -5.98 -14.78
CA TYR A 224 -0.81 -4.99 -15.20
C TYR A 224 0.44 -5.73 -15.70
N VAL A 225 0.87 -5.44 -16.93
CA VAL A 225 1.97 -6.08 -17.63
C VAL A 225 3.05 -5.03 -17.89
N GLY A 226 4.31 -5.41 -17.70
CA GLY A 226 5.45 -4.53 -17.95
C GLY A 226 6.79 -5.23 -17.77
N TRP A 227 7.86 -4.49 -18.02
CA TRP A 227 9.24 -4.98 -17.89
C TRP A 227 9.76 -4.77 -16.47
N ASP A 228 10.52 -5.74 -15.96
CA ASP A 228 11.12 -5.70 -14.61
C ASP A 228 12.41 -4.85 -14.53
N GLY A 229 12.84 -4.28 -15.66
CA GLY A 229 14.00 -3.39 -15.76
C GLY A 229 13.98 -2.56 -17.03
N ALA A 230 15.13 -1.95 -17.35
CA ALA A 230 15.31 -1.22 -18.60
C ALA A 230 15.15 -2.16 -19.81
N VAL A 231 14.57 -1.66 -20.90
CA VAL A 231 14.31 -2.45 -22.10
C VAL A 231 14.61 -1.61 -23.34
N SER A 232 15.18 -2.25 -24.37
CA SER A 232 15.38 -1.60 -25.66
C SER A 232 14.04 -1.44 -26.39
N VAL A 233 13.92 -0.38 -27.18
CA VAL A 233 12.67 -0.02 -27.88
C VAL A 233 12.25 -1.13 -28.85
N THR A 234 13.22 -1.69 -29.57
CA THR A 234 12.96 -2.80 -30.50
C THR A 234 12.53 -4.08 -29.78
N HIS A 235 13.07 -4.38 -28.59
CA HIS A 235 12.70 -5.56 -27.82
C HIS A 235 11.32 -5.42 -27.16
N THR A 236 10.98 -4.24 -26.64
CA THR A 236 9.64 -4.00 -26.08
C THR A 236 8.57 -4.08 -27.17
N ASP A 237 8.79 -3.47 -28.33
CA ASP A 237 7.82 -3.51 -29.44
C ASP A 237 7.60 -4.97 -29.94
N ALA A 238 8.68 -5.74 -30.12
CA ALA A 238 8.58 -7.16 -30.50
C ALA A 238 7.92 -8.03 -29.42
N GLY A 239 8.25 -7.79 -28.14
CA GLY A 239 7.70 -8.52 -27.00
C GLY A 239 6.20 -8.28 -26.86
N ILE A 240 5.73 -7.04 -27.02
CA ILE A 240 4.31 -6.73 -26.94
C ILE A 240 3.54 -7.25 -28.14
N VAL A 241 4.13 -7.29 -29.36
CA VAL A 241 3.51 -7.99 -30.49
C VAL A 241 3.31 -9.48 -30.18
N SER A 242 4.32 -10.15 -29.63
CA SER A 242 4.22 -11.56 -29.21
C SER A 242 3.17 -11.76 -28.12
N PHE A 243 3.11 -10.87 -27.13
CA PHE A 243 2.13 -10.91 -26.05
C PHE A 243 0.70 -10.74 -26.59
N VAL A 244 0.48 -9.75 -27.45
CA VAL A 244 -0.82 -9.50 -28.10
C VAL A 244 -1.22 -10.71 -28.95
N GLN A 245 -0.30 -11.31 -29.70
CA GLN A 245 -0.58 -12.53 -30.45
C GLN A 245 -1.01 -13.70 -29.55
N GLY A 246 -0.42 -13.83 -28.36
CA GLY A 246 -0.87 -14.80 -27.36
C GLY A 246 -2.31 -14.56 -26.93
N LEU A 247 -2.64 -13.31 -26.56
CA LEU A 247 -4.00 -12.92 -26.16
C LEU A 247 -5.03 -13.16 -27.27
N THR A 248 -4.70 -12.80 -28.52
CA THR A 248 -5.61 -12.96 -29.66
C THR A 248 -5.85 -14.42 -30.03
N ASN A 249 -4.90 -15.30 -29.70
CA ASN A 249 -5.05 -16.76 -29.78
C ASN A 249 -5.80 -17.38 -28.59
N GLY A 250 -6.36 -16.56 -27.68
CA GLY A 250 -7.16 -17.02 -26.55
C GLY A 250 -6.37 -17.41 -25.30
N GLN A 251 -5.08 -17.06 -25.22
CA GLN A 251 -4.29 -17.28 -24.02
C GLN A 251 -4.71 -16.33 -22.88
N SER A 252 -4.58 -16.79 -21.64
CA SER A 252 -4.68 -15.91 -20.46
C SER A 252 -3.51 -14.92 -20.43
N THR A 253 -3.61 -13.83 -19.67
CA THR A 253 -2.49 -12.88 -19.48
C THR A 253 -1.20 -13.58 -19.03
N ARG A 254 -1.32 -14.53 -18.09
CA ARG A 254 -0.21 -15.34 -17.59
C ARG A 254 0.44 -16.16 -18.70
N ASP A 255 -0.36 -16.83 -19.50
CA ASP A 255 0.12 -17.72 -20.55
C ASP A 255 0.71 -16.93 -21.73
N ALA A 256 0.14 -15.77 -22.05
CA ALA A 256 0.66 -14.86 -23.05
C ALA A 256 2.04 -14.32 -22.65
N VAL A 257 2.20 -13.81 -21.42
CA VAL A 257 3.52 -13.39 -20.90
C VAL A 257 4.51 -14.55 -20.91
N SER A 258 4.09 -15.72 -20.42
CA SER A 258 4.96 -16.90 -20.38
C SER A 258 5.39 -17.34 -21.78
N SER A 259 4.50 -17.24 -22.78
CA SER A 259 4.81 -17.57 -24.17
C SER A 259 5.78 -16.57 -24.78
N THR A 260 5.60 -15.27 -24.52
CA THR A 260 6.53 -14.22 -24.93
C THR A 260 7.92 -14.44 -24.35
N VAL A 261 8.02 -14.68 -23.04
CA VAL A 261 9.32 -14.92 -22.36
C VAL A 261 10.01 -16.18 -22.92
N ARG A 262 9.26 -17.26 -23.19
CA ARG A 262 9.86 -18.47 -23.80
C ARG A 262 10.34 -18.24 -25.24
N THR A 263 9.68 -17.37 -25.99
CA THR A 263 9.95 -17.18 -27.42
C THR A 263 11.04 -16.14 -27.66
N LEU A 264 10.96 -14.98 -26.99
CA LEU A 264 11.91 -13.89 -27.17
C LEU A 264 13.05 -13.91 -26.15
N GLY A 265 12.81 -14.42 -24.95
CA GLY A 265 13.75 -14.30 -23.83
C GLY A 265 13.87 -12.87 -23.27
N PRO A 266 14.83 -12.65 -22.37
CA PRO A 266 15.11 -11.32 -21.81
C PRO A 266 15.72 -10.39 -22.88
N ASP A 267 15.64 -9.09 -22.63
CA ASP A 267 16.29 -8.09 -23.49
C ASP A 267 17.81 -8.37 -23.60
N PRO A 268 18.38 -8.45 -24.81
CA PRO A 268 19.80 -8.77 -24.96
C PRO A 268 20.76 -7.72 -24.39
N SER A 269 20.33 -6.47 -24.29
CA SER A 269 21.16 -5.33 -23.86
C SER A 269 21.01 -5.03 -22.38
N TYR A 270 19.79 -5.14 -21.86
CA TYR A 270 19.43 -4.73 -20.50
C TYR A 270 18.97 -5.89 -19.61
N HIS A 271 18.77 -7.07 -20.18
CA HIS A 271 18.37 -8.30 -19.50
C HIS A 271 17.01 -8.27 -18.81
N ALA A 272 16.19 -7.24 -19.05
CA ALA A 272 14.84 -7.18 -18.52
C ALA A 272 13.96 -8.25 -19.16
N SER A 273 13.03 -8.78 -18.37
CA SER A 273 12.05 -9.76 -18.80
C SER A 273 10.64 -9.18 -18.67
N LEU A 274 9.77 -9.57 -19.61
CA LEU A 274 8.35 -9.25 -19.52
C LEU A 274 7.74 -10.01 -18.35
N SER A 275 6.93 -9.33 -17.56
CA SER A 275 6.28 -9.89 -16.39
C SER A 275 4.90 -9.26 -16.21
N TYR A 276 4.15 -9.74 -15.22
CA TYR A 276 2.84 -9.21 -14.89
C TYR A 276 2.55 -9.26 -13.39
N LEU A 277 1.59 -8.44 -12.98
CA LEU A 277 0.95 -8.48 -11.67
C LEU A 277 -0.56 -8.45 -11.88
N ASP A 278 -1.26 -9.39 -11.25
CA ASP A 278 -2.72 -9.40 -11.18
C ASP A 278 -3.19 -9.13 -9.74
N LYS A 279 -4.51 -9.04 -9.54
CA LYS A 279 -5.10 -8.82 -8.22
C LYS A 279 -4.72 -9.91 -7.20
N GLY A 280 -4.62 -11.16 -7.66
CA GLY A 280 -4.24 -12.30 -6.81
C GLY A 280 -2.81 -12.16 -6.30
N GLY A 281 -1.87 -11.84 -7.20
CA GLY A 281 -0.48 -11.58 -6.88
C GLY A 281 -0.30 -10.37 -5.97
N LEU A 282 -1.04 -9.28 -6.20
CA LEU A 282 -0.99 -8.09 -5.34
C LEU A 282 -1.53 -8.40 -3.93
N ALA A 283 -2.63 -9.13 -3.82
CA ALA A 283 -3.18 -9.55 -2.53
C ALA A 283 -2.21 -10.45 -1.76
N GLN A 284 -1.58 -11.41 -2.44
CA GLN A 284 -0.57 -12.28 -1.85
C GLN A 284 0.66 -11.49 -1.36
N GLN A 285 1.11 -10.49 -2.12
CA GLN A 285 2.22 -9.61 -1.74
C GLN A 285 1.88 -8.75 -0.52
N ARG A 286 0.70 -8.12 -0.49
CA ARG A 286 0.26 -7.32 0.66
C ARG A 286 0.09 -8.18 1.91
N PHE A 287 -0.45 -9.40 1.76
CA PHE A 287 -0.59 -10.35 2.84
C PHE A 287 0.78 -10.74 3.42
N SER A 288 1.76 -11.07 2.58
CA SER A 288 3.10 -11.44 3.05
C SER A 288 3.81 -10.30 3.75
N GLN A 289 3.70 -9.06 3.24
CA GLN A 289 4.26 -7.86 3.89
C GLN A 289 3.65 -7.61 5.27
N ARG A 290 2.31 -7.75 5.40
CA ARG A 290 1.63 -7.62 6.70
C ARG A 290 2.08 -8.70 7.68
N LEU A 291 2.27 -9.94 7.22
CA LEU A 291 2.78 -11.03 8.04
C LEU A 291 4.19 -10.73 8.57
N MET A 292 5.08 -10.21 7.72
CA MET A 292 6.44 -9.82 8.13
C MET A 292 6.43 -8.69 9.16
N LEU A 293 5.59 -7.68 8.99
CA LEU A 293 5.45 -6.58 9.95
C LEU A 293 4.98 -7.07 11.33
N ILE A 294 3.96 -7.93 11.36
CA ILE A 294 3.48 -8.54 12.60
C ILE A 294 4.58 -9.41 13.23
N GLY A 295 5.24 -10.26 12.44
CA GLY A 295 6.37 -11.06 12.90
C GLY A 295 7.48 -10.22 13.54
N GLY A 296 7.90 -9.15 12.87
CA GLY A 296 8.90 -8.21 13.40
C GLY A 296 8.48 -7.53 14.71
N LEU A 297 7.23 -7.06 14.79
CA LEU A 297 6.69 -6.47 16.02
C LEU A 297 6.59 -7.48 17.17
N THR A 298 6.22 -8.73 16.89
CA THR A 298 6.17 -9.78 17.92
C THR A 298 7.57 -10.14 18.45
N LEU A 299 8.57 -10.22 17.57
CA LEU A 299 9.97 -10.45 17.98
C LEU A 299 10.50 -9.29 18.85
N LEU A 300 10.22 -8.04 18.45
CA LEU A 300 10.54 -6.87 19.28
C LEU A 300 9.87 -6.95 20.65
N ALA A 301 8.56 -7.24 20.70
CA ALA A 301 7.84 -7.38 21.97
C ALA A 301 8.48 -8.47 22.86
N ILE A 302 8.82 -9.64 22.31
CA ILE A 302 9.48 -10.72 23.03
C ILE A 302 10.86 -10.30 23.58
N MET A 303 11.65 -9.54 22.81
CA MET A 303 12.95 -9.05 23.28
C MET A 303 12.84 -8.04 24.44
N PHE A 304 11.76 -7.23 24.49
CA PHE A 304 11.57 -6.24 25.56
C PHE A 304 10.88 -6.79 26.82
N LEU A 305 10.24 -7.96 26.76
CA LEU A 305 9.66 -8.65 27.93
C LEU A 305 10.67 -8.88 29.08
N PRO A 306 11.90 -9.40 28.85
CA PRO A 306 12.88 -9.57 29.93
C PRO A 306 13.38 -8.23 30.50
N VAL A 307 13.49 -7.18 29.69
CA VAL A 307 13.92 -5.84 30.14
C VAL A 307 12.87 -5.22 31.07
N ILE A 308 11.59 -5.33 30.73
CA ILE A 308 10.49 -4.87 31.60
C ILE A 308 10.47 -5.67 32.90
N GLY A 309 10.72 -6.98 32.84
CA GLY A 309 10.83 -7.84 34.01
C GLY A 309 11.98 -7.45 34.95
N ILE A 310 13.14 -7.10 34.38
CA ILE A 310 14.31 -6.63 35.14
C ILE A 310 14.04 -5.26 35.78
N VAL A 311 13.45 -4.32 35.05
CA VAL A 311 13.11 -2.97 35.58
C VAL A 311 12.07 -3.06 36.71
N TYR A 312 11.06 -3.93 36.58
CA TYR A 312 10.08 -4.17 37.66
C TYR A 312 10.70 -4.90 38.86
N GLY A 313 11.63 -5.83 38.62
CA GLY A 313 12.36 -6.53 39.68
C GLY A 313 13.25 -5.59 40.50
N LEU A 314 13.97 -4.68 39.84
CA LEU A 314 14.86 -3.72 40.48
C LEU A 314 14.10 -2.66 41.28
N ARG A 315 12.94 -2.18 40.80
CA ARG A 315 12.08 -1.27 41.59
C ARG A 315 11.58 -1.90 42.89
N ARG A 316 11.32 -3.21 42.89
CA ARG A 316 10.81 -3.93 44.06
C ARG A 316 11.87 -4.18 45.14
N LEU A 317 13.15 -4.12 44.78
CA LEU A 317 14.28 -4.27 45.70
C LEU A 317 14.73 -2.94 46.33
N GLY A 318 14.29 -1.80 45.79
CA GLY A 318 14.60 -0.47 46.32
C GLY A 318 13.58 0.09 47.33
N GLU A 319 12.44 -0.60 47.53
CA GLU A 319 11.40 -0.22 48.49
C GLU A 319 11.34 -1.17 49.72
N GLY A 320 12.35 -2.03 49.90
CA GLY A 320 12.46 -3.00 51.00
C GLY A 320 13.45 -2.59 52.07
#